data_AF-A0A4Y5UH98-F1
#
_entry.id   AF-A0A4Y5UH98-F1
#
_cell.length_a   1.000
_cell.length_b   1.000
_cell.length_c   1.000
_cell.angle_alpha   90.00
_cell.angle_beta   90.00
_cell.angle_gamma   90.00
#
_symmetry.space_group_name_H-M   'P 1'
#
loop_
_entity.id
_entity.type
_entity.pdbx_description
1 polymer ?
#
loop_
_entity_poly.entity_id
_entity_poly.type
_entity_poly.pdbx_seq_one_letter_code
_entity_poly.pdbx_strand_id
1 'polypeptide(L)'
;VGVKHLIVFMNKIDLVDDEELLELVEMEIRDLLSEYDFPGDELPVIQGSALKALEGDTHYEDIIMELMDTVDEYIPEPERDTDKPLLLPVEDVFSITGRGTVASGRIDRGTVKVNDEVEIVGIREDIQKAVVTGVEMFRKQLDEGLAGDNVGVLLRGIQRDEIERGQVLAKPGSIHPHTKFKGEVYILTKEEGGRHTPFFNNYRPQFYFRTTDVTGSIELPAGTEMVMPGDNVTIDVELIHPIAVEQGTTFSIREGG
;
A
#
# COMPACT_ATOMS: atom_id res chain seq x y z
N VAL A 1 -0.08 -2.72 9.67
CA VAL A 1 -0.82 -2.65 8.38
C VAL A 1 -1.84 -1.49 8.33
N GLY A 2 -2.09 -0.73 9.41
CA GLY A 2 -2.84 0.53 9.32
C GLY A 2 -4.31 0.38 8.92
N VAL A 3 -4.87 -0.82 9.07
CA VAL A 3 -6.29 -1.12 8.84
C VAL A 3 -7.10 -0.47 9.98
N LYS A 4 -8.05 0.39 9.63
CA LYS A 4 -8.85 1.17 10.60
C LYS A 4 -10.23 0.57 10.86
N HIS A 5 -10.79 -0.12 9.88
CA HIS A 5 -12.11 -0.72 9.92
C HIS A 5 -11.99 -2.16 9.45
N LEU A 6 -12.71 -3.07 10.12
CA LEU A 6 -12.72 -4.48 9.82
C LEU A 6 -14.16 -4.98 9.97
N ILE A 7 -14.55 -5.94 9.15
CA ILE A 7 -15.81 -6.68 9.26
C ILE A 7 -15.43 -8.16 9.24
N VAL A 8 -16.06 -8.96 10.08
CA VAL A 8 -15.84 -10.41 10.11
C VAL A 8 -16.98 -11.11 9.39
N PHE A 9 -16.64 -12.01 8.48
CA PHE A 9 -17.58 -12.99 7.95
C PHE A 9 -17.21 -14.38 8.46
N MET A 10 -17.98 -14.89 9.43
CA MET A 10 -17.81 -16.25 9.95
C MET A 10 -18.42 -17.24 8.95
N ASN A 11 -17.56 -17.73 8.06
CA ASN A 11 -17.93 -18.63 6.97
C ASN A 11 -18.12 -20.09 7.44
N LYS A 12 -18.80 -20.89 6.62
CA LYS A 12 -19.03 -22.34 6.78
C LYS A 12 -19.99 -22.73 7.90
N ILE A 13 -20.94 -21.85 8.25
CA ILE A 13 -21.97 -22.21 9.24
C ILE A 13 -22.87 -23.35 8.76
N ASP A 14 -22.92 -23.63 7.45
CA ASP A 14 -23.61 -24.78 6.88
C ASP A 14 -23.05 -26.14 7.32
N LEU A 15 -21.87 -26.16 7.95
CA LEU A 15 -21.23 -27.35 8.49
C LEU A 15 -21.40 -27.49 10.00
N VAL A 16 -22.05 -26.53 10.66
CA VAL A 16 -22.16 -26.46 12.12
C VAL A 16 -23.63 -26.33 12.50
N ASP A 17 -24.16 -27.40 13.08
CA ASP A 17 -25.56 -27.45 13.53
C ASP A 17 -25.77 -26.95 14.97
N ASP A 18 -24.66 -26.65 15.68
CA ASP A 18 -24.65 -26.27 17.10
C ASP A 18 -24.53 -24.75 17.27
N GLU A 19 -25.62 -24.12 17.67
CA GLU A 19 -25.72 -22.67 17.89
C GLU A 19 -24.79 -22.20 19.03
N GLU A 20 -24.61 -23.00 20.10
CA GLU A 20 -23.71 -22.64 21.22
C GLU A 20 -22.25 -22.61 20.75
N LEU A 21 -21.88 -23.48 19.82
CA LEU A 21 -20.54 -23.49 19.24
C LEU A 21 -20.29 -22.24 18.37
N LEU A 22 -21.28 -21.80 17.60
CA LEU A 22 -21.18 -20.59 16.78
C LEU A 22 -21.04 -19.33 17.66
N GLU A 23 -21.82 -19.24 18.74
CA GLU A 23 -21.70 -18.15 19.71
C GLU A 23 -20.32 -18.14 20.39
N LEU A 24 -19.80 -19.32 20.78
CA LEU A 24 -18.47 -19.43 21.39
C LEU A 24 -17.36 -18.95 20.44
N VAL A 25 -17.42 -19.35 19.17
CA VAL A 25 -16.43 -18.92 18.16
C VAL A 25 -16.52 -17.41 17.93
N GLU A 26 -17.73 -16.85 17.88
CA GLU A 26 -17.90 -15.40 17.77
C GLU A 26 -17.29 -14.67 18.96
N MET A 27 -17.50 -15.15 20.19
CA MET A 27 -16.86 -14.60 21.39
C MET A 27 -15.34 -14.63 21.29
N GLU A 28 -14.75 -15.77 20.89
CA GLU A 28 -13.29 -15.89 20.71
C GLU A 28 -12.74 -14.92 19.66
N ILE A 29 -13.49 -14.69 18.56
CA ILE A 29 -13.12 -13.71 17.54
C ILE A 29 -13.13 -12.29 18.11
N ARG A 30 -14.15 -11.93 18.89
CA ARG A 30 -14.28 -10.59 19.48
C ARG A 30 -13.18 -10.34 20.52
N ASP A 31 -12.88 -11.34 21.34
CA ASP A 31 -11.78 -11.28 22.31
C ASP A 31 -10.43 -11.08 21.60
N LEU A 32 -10.18 -11.84 20.52
CA LEU A 32 -8.97 -11.70 19.72
C LEU A 32 -8.87 -10.32 19.09
N LEU A 33 -9.94 -9.79 18.51
CA LEU A 33 -9.93 -8.43 17.94
C LEU A 33 -9.63 -7.38 19.01
N SER A 34 -10.18 -7.54 20.21
CA SER A 34 -9.95 -6.64 21.33
C SER A 34 -8.50 -6.70 21.85
N GLU A 35 -7.85 -7.87 21.80
CA GLU A 35 -6.42 -8.04 22.11
C GLU A 35 -5.53 -7.20 21.17
N TYR A 36 -5.95 -6.99 19.92
CA TYR A 36 -5.26 -6.18 18.92
C TYR A 36 -5.80 -4.75 18.79
N ASP A 37 -6.44 -4.22 19.85
CA ASP A 37 -6.97 -2.85 19.93
C ASP A 37 -8.07 -2.52 18.88
N PHE A 38 -8.74 -3.53 18.31
CA PHE A 38 -9.95 -3.33 17.53
C PHE A 38 -11.19 -3.31 18.45
N PRO A 39 -12.27 -2.62 18.06
CA PRO A 39 -13.50 -2.57 18.87
C PRO A 39 -14.29 -3.89 18.73
N GLY A 40 -13.77 -4.97 19.31
CA GLY A 40 -14.30 -6.33 19.16
C GLY A 40 -15.79 -6.44 19.50
N ASP A 41 -16.27 -5.71 20.50
CA ASP A 41 -17.69 -5.70 20.90
C ASP A 41 -18.61 -4.94 19.93
N GLU A 42 -18.08 -3.94 19.20
CA GLU A 42 -18.88 -3.06 18.34
C GLU A 42 -18.78 -3.43 16.85
N LEU A 43 -17.82 -4.29 16.50
CA LEU A 43 -17.53 -4.65 15.13
C LEU A 43 -18.57 -5.64 14.57
N PRO A 44 -19.01 -5.49 13.31
CA PRO A 44 -19.96 -6.41 12.70
C PRO A 44 -19.35 -7.80 12.44
N VAL A 45 -20.01 -8.83 12.98
CA VAL A 45 -19.71 -10.23 12.70
C VAL A 45 -20.94 -10.82 12.02
N ILE A 46 -20.77 -11.30 10.78
CA ILE A 46 -21.85 -11.86 9.97
C ILE A 46 -21.57 -13.34 9.76
N GLN A 47 -22.55 -14.17 10.07
CA GLN A 47 -22.44 -15.62 10.00
C GLN A 47 -23.07 -16.12 8.70
N GLY A 48 -22.36 -16.93 7.91
CA GLY A 48 -22.90 -17.40 6.63
C GLY A 48 -22.12 -18.53 5.98
N SER A 49 -22.56 -18.90 4.77
CA SER A 49 -21.88 -19.88 3.92
C SER A 49 -21.69 -19.35 2.51
N ALA A 50 -20.46 -18.95 2.20
CA ALA A 50 -20.10 -18.51 0.87
C ALA A 50 -20.24 -19.63 -0.18
N LEU A 51 -20.07 -20.90 0.24
CA LEU A 51 -20.24 -22.04 -0.67
C LEU A 51 -21.72 -22.19 -1.05
N LYS A 52 -22.63 -22.18 -0.08
CA LYS A 52 -24.06 -22.33 -0.34
C LYS A 52 -24.63 -21.15 -1.13
N ALA A 53 -24.19 -19.93 -0.83
CA ALA A 53 -24.51 -18.76 -1.64
C ALA A 53 -24.09 -18.95 -3.11
N LEU A 54 -22.86 -19.42 -3.34
CA LEU A 54 -22.36 -19.66 -4.71
C LEU A 54 -23.09 -20.82 -5.42
N GLU A 55 -23.58 -21.81 -4.67
CA GLU A 55 -24.42 -22.91 -5.19
C GLU A 55 -25.86 -22.46 -5.53
N GLY A 56 -26.24 -21.24 -5.20
CA GLY A 56 -27.55 -20.64 -5.50
C GLY A 56 -28.59 -20.84 -4.39
N ASP A 57 -28.17 -21.09 -3.15
CA ASP A 57 -29.07 -21.10 -2.01
C ASP A 57 -29.42 -19.66 -1.61
N THR A 58 -30.67 -19.28 -1.84
CA THR A 58 -31.15 -17.90 -1.67
C THR A 58 -30.99 -17.38 -0.24
N HIS A 59 -31.07 -18.25 0.78
CA HIS A 59 -30.89 -17.81 2.16
C HIS A 59 -29.47 -17.29 2.40
N TYR A 60 -28.48 -17.99 1.85
CA TYR A 60 -27.08 -17.58 1.99
C TYR A 60 -26.70 -16.48 0.99
N GLU A 61 -27.35 -16.40 -0.17
CA GLU A 61 -27.21 -15.22 -1.07
C GLU A 61 -27.66 -13.94 -0.37
N ASP A 62 -28.78 -13.98 0.36
CA ASP A 62 -29.29 -12.83 1.13
C ASP A 62 -28.29 -12.40 2.22
N ILE A 63 -27.64 -13.35 2.90
CA ILE A 63 -26.59 -13.06 3.90
C ILE A 63 -25.37 -12.38 3.25
N ILE A 64 -25.00 -12.77 2.01
CA ILE A 64 -23.93 -12.09 1.28
C ILE A 64 -24.33 -10.65 0.93
N MET A 65 -25.61 -10.41 0.60
CA MET A 65 -26.10 -9.06 0.39
C MET A 65 -26.07 -8.24 1.69
N GLU A 66 -26.48 -8.82 2.82
CA GLU A 66 -26.36 -8.19 4.15
C GLU A 66 -24.89 -7.85 4.49
N LEU A 67 -23.94 -8.72 4.15
CA LEU A 67 -22.52 -8.43 4.29
C LEU A 67 -22.10 -7.20 3.47
N MET A 68 -22.57 -7.09 2.23
CA MET A 68 -22.25 -5.93 1.38
C MET A 68 -22.93 -4.65 1.88
N ASP A 69 -24.17 -4.72 2.33
CA ASP A 69 -24.87 -3.58 2.94
C ASP A 69 -24.14 -3.12 4.21
N THR A 70 -23.67 -4.06 5.04
CA THR A 70 -22.86 -3.76 6.22
C THR A 70 -21.51 -3.14 5.86
N VAL A 71 -20.88 -3.55 4.77
CA VAL A 71 -19.67 -2.89 4.24
C VAL A 71 -19.96 -1.44 3.91
N ASP A 72 -21.06 -1.16 3.21
CA ASP A 72 -21.45 0.19 2.81
C ASP A 72 -21.82 1.10 4.01
N GLU A 73 -22.41 0.52 5.07
CA GLU A 73 -22.81 1.27 6.27
C GLU A 73 -21.68 1.46 7.29
N TYR A 74 -20.88 0.42 7.54
CA TYR A 74 -19.90 0.41 8.63
C TYR A 74 -18.54 0.98 8.21
N ILE A 75 -18.11 0.76 6.96
CA ILE A 75 -16.83 1.26 6.47
C ILE A 75 -17.06 2.66 5.90
N PRO A 76 -16.60 3.73 6.56
CA PRO A 76 -16.80 5.08 6.05
C PRO A 76 -16.11 5.23 4.70
N GLU A 77 -16.72 6.01 3.81
CA GLU A 77 -16.09 6.36 2.54
C GLU A 77 -14.73 7.01 2.83
N PRO A 78 -13.62 6.43 2.35
CA PRO A 78 -12.30 6.96 2.65
C PRO A 78 -12.15 8.32 1.99
N GLU A 79 -11.69 9.31 2.77
CA GLU A 79 -11.34 10.61 2.24
C GLU A 79 -10.21 10.44 1.21
N ARG A 80 -10.54 10.70 -0.05
CA ARG A 80 -9.58 10.64 -1.15
C ARG A 80 -8.84 11.97 -1.22
N ASP A 81 -7.51 11.91 -1.14
CA ASP A 81 -6.59 13.05 -1.20
C ASP A 81 -6.52 13.72 -2.60
N THR A 82 -7.65 13.99 -3.24
CA THR A 82 -7.76 14.47 -4.64
C THR A 82 -7.25 15.90 -4.84
N ASP A 83 -7.30 16.74 -3.81
CA ASP A 83 -6.83 18.13 -3.85
C ASP A 83 -5.29 18.26 -3.74
N LYS A 84 -4.59 17.19 -3.37
CA LYS A 84 -3.13 17.19 -3.28
C LYS A 84 -2.48 17.07 -4.66
N PRO A 85 -1.20 17.48 -4.83
CA PRO A 85 -0.47 17.22 -6.07
C PRO A 85 -0.41 15.73 -6.39
N LEU A 86 -0.58 15.39 -7.68
CA LEU A 86 -0.51 14.01 -8.17
C LEU A 86 0.75 13.29 -7.66
N LEU A 87 0.55 12.08 -7.16
CA LEU A 87 1.59 11.11 -6.88
C LEU A 87 1.05 9.71 -7.20
N LEU A 88 1.60 9.08 -8.23
CA LEU A 88 1.24 7.73 -8.68
C LEU A 88 2.53 6.89 -8.72
N PRO A 89 2.73 5.96 -7.77
CA PRO A 89 3.86 5.05 -7.77
C PRO A 89 3.79 4.06 -8.94
N VAL A 90 4.86 3.96 -9.70
CA VAL A 90 4.92 3.03 -10.84
C VAL A 90 5.12 1.61 -10.30
N GLU A 91 4.15 0.74 -10.58
CA GLU A 91 4.17 -0.68 -10.22
C GLU A 91 4.62 -1.55 -11.40
N ASP A 92 4.15 -1.25 -12.60
CA ASP A 92 4.51 -1.97 -13.82
C ASP A 92 4.53 -1.03 -15.05
N VAL A 93 5.26 -1.45 -16.09
CA VAL A 93 5.46 -0.67 -17.32
C VAL A 93 5.24 -1.55 -18.55
N PHE A 94 4.26 -1.15 -19.35
CA PHE A 94 3.90 -1.81 -20.60
C PHE A 94 4.22 -0.95 -21.81
N SER A 95 4.50 -1.58 -22.94
CA SER A 95 4.54 -0.90 -24.24
C SER A 95 3.38 -1.39 -25.08
N ILE A 96 2.53 -0.46 -25.53
CA ILE A 96 1.44 -0.76 -26.45
C ILE A 96 1.86 -0.33 -27.85
N THR A 97 2.00 -1.31 -28.74
CA THR A 97 2.40 -1.07 -30.13
C THR A 97 1.48 -0.05 -30.79
N GLY A 98 2.06 1.05 -31.28
CA GLY A 98 1.34 2.13 -31.96
C GLY A 98 0.60 3.12 -31.05
N ARG A 99 0.60 2.94 -29.70
CA ARG A 99 0.02 3.90 -28.75
C ARG A 99 1.07 4.57 -27.87
N GLY A 100 2.07 3.83 -27.39
CA GLY A 100 3.12 4.35 -26.52
C GLY A 100 3.34 3.50 -25.26
N THR A 101 3.97 4.10 -24.26
CA THR A 101 4.32 3.45 -22.99
C THR A 101 3.24 3.72 -21.95
N VAL A 102 2.83 2.69 -21.22
CA VAL A 102 1.84 2.77 -20.14
C VAL A 102 2.52 2.44 -18.83
N ALA A 103 2.40 3.34 -17.85
CA ALA A 103 2.77 3.08 -16.47
C ALA A 103 1.50 2.76 -15.67
N SER A 104 1.48 1.66 -14.93
CA SER A 104 0.36 1.31 -14.06
C SER A 104 0.71 1.45 -12.58
N GLY A 105 -0.30 1.79 -11.78
CA GLY A 105 -0.22 1.78 -10.33
C GLY A 105 -1.48 2.37 -9.71
N ARG A 106 -1.56 2.31 -8.38
CA ARG A 106 -2.58 3.05 -7.63
C ARG A 106 -2.19 4.51 -7.49
N ILE A 107 -3.11 5.44 -7.72
CA ILE A 107 -2.86 6.86 -7.40
C ILE A 107 -2.88 7.01 -5.87
N ASP A 108 -1.74 7.35 -5.28
CA ASP A 108 -1.64 7.56 -3.83
C ASP A 108 -2.37 8.85 -3.41
N ARG A 109 -2.23 9.91 -4.22
CA ARG A 109 -2.90 11.20 -4.01
C ARG A 109 -3.01 12.02 -5.28
N GLY A 110 -3.89 13.01 -5.24
CA GLY A 110 -4.16 13.92 -6.32
C GLY A 110 -5.02 13.32 -7.43
N THR A 111 -4.96 13.94 -8.60
CA THR A 111 -5.69 13.53 -9.79
C THR A 111 -4.78 13.60 -11.01
N VAL A 112 -5.06 12.78 -12.01
CA VAL A 112 -4.37 12.80 -13.31
C VAL A 112 -5.39 12.84 -14.42
N LYS A 113 -5.24 13.78 -15.36
CA LYS A 113 -6.15 13.96 -16.48
C LYS A 113 -5.44 13.76 -17.80
N VAL A 114 -6.21 13.41 -18.83
CA VAL A 114 -5.68 13.41 -20.20
C VAL A 114 -5.21 14.82 -20.56
N ASN A 115 -4.01 14.91 -21.13
CA ASN A 115 -3.24 16.11 -21.45
C ASN A 115 -2.49 16.78 -20.28
N ASP A 116 -2.54 16.23 -19.06
CA ASP A 116 -1.69 16.73 -17.99
C ASP A 116 -0.19 16.49 -18.30
N GLU A 117 0.64 17.45 -17.92
CA GLU A 117 2.09 17.26 -17.84
C GLU A 117 2.43 16.60 -16.50
N VAL A 118 3.28 15.58 -16.55
CA VAL A 118 3.76 14.84 -15.37
C VAL A 118 5.27 14.70 -15.41
N GLU A 119 5.87 14.59 -14.22
CA GLU A 119 7.29 14.26 -14.05
C GLU A 119 7.44 12.80 -13.62
N ILE A 120 8.44 12.13 -14.17
CA ILE A 120 8.88 10.80 -13.75
C ILE A 120 10.06 11.00 -12.80
N VAL A 121 9.88 10.66 -11.54
CA VAL A 121 10.84 10.99 -10.46
C VAL A 121 11.29 9.73 -9.71
N GLY A 122 12.59 9.65 -9.43
CA GLY A 122 13.21 8.57 -8.64
C GLY A 122 14.04 7.60 -9.48
N ILE A 123 14.83 6.76 -8.81
CA ILE A 123 15.82 5.78 -9.30
C ILE A 123 16.99 6.40 -10.08
N ARG A 124 16.69 7.33 -10.97
CA ARG A 124 17.62 8.11 -11.79
C ARG A 124 17.71 9.54 -11.26
N GLU A 125 18.85 10.17 -11.49
CA GLU A 125 19.05 11.59 -11.09
C GLU A 125 18.23 12.54 -11.96
N ASP A 126 18.11 12.24 -13.25
CA ASP A 126 17.38 13.07 -14.20
C ASP A 126 15.86 12.89 -14.05
N ILE A 127 15.16 14.02 -13.87
CA ILE A 127 13.70 14.09 -13.90
C ILE A 127 13.25 14.22 -15.35
N GLN A 128 12.47 13.25 -15.83
CA GLN A 128 11.88 13.29 -17.15
C GLN A 128 10.48 13.89 -17.11
N LYS A 129 10.10 14.59 -18.18
CA LYS A 129 8.74 15.11 -18.36
C LYS A 129 8.01 14.32 -19.41
N ALA A 130 6.73 14.05 -19.16
CA ALA A 130 5.85 13.37 -20.07
C ALA A 130 4.49 14.07 -20.12
N VAL A 131 3.76 13.83 -21.20
CA VAL A 131 2.35 14.26 -21.33
C VAL A 131 1.46 13.03 -21.27
N VAL A 132 0.46 13.07 -20.40
CA VAL A 132 -0.56 12.04 -20.30
C VAL A 132 -1.45 12.11 -21.53
N THR A 133 -1.62 10.99 -22.23
CA THR A 133 -2.45 10.91 -23.45
C THR A 133 -3.62 9.96 -23.33
N GLY A 134 -3.72 9.26 -22.20
CA GLY A 134 -4.83 8.39 -21.88
C GLY A 134 -4.74 7.92 -20.44
N VAL A 135 -5.88 7.73 -19.81
CA VAL A 135 -6.03 7.07 -18.51
C VAL A 135 -7.00 5.91 -18.71
N GLU A 136 -6.62 4.72 -18.23
CA GLU A 136 -7.42 3.50 -18.42
C GLU A 136 -7.54 2.72 -17.11
N MET A 137 -8.73 2.22 -16.81
CA MET A 137 -8.99 1.31 -15.69
C MET A 137 -9.83 0.13 -16.20
N PHE A 138 -9.37 -1.10 -16.01
CA PHE A 138 -10.06 -2.32 -16.44
C PHE A 138 -10.59 -2.31 -17.89
N ARG A 139 -9.75 -1.91 -18.87
CA ARG A 139 -10.09 -1.78 -20.30
C ARG A 139 -11.14 -0.71 -20.62
N LYS A 140 -11.44 0.20 -19.67
CA LYS A 140 -12.30 1.36 -19.87
C LYS A 140 -11.43 2.62 -19.88
N GLN A 141 -11.63 3.45 -20.90
CA GLN A 141 -11.00 4.77 -20.95
C GLN A 141 -11.71 5.71 -19.98
N LEU A 142 -10.91 6.49 -19.26
CA LEU A 142 -11.37 7.50 -18.32
C LEU A 142 -10.85 8.87 -18.76
N ASP A 143 -11.61 9.92 -18.45
CA ASP A 143 -11.18 11.29 -18.66
C ASP A 143 -10.16 11.74 -17.59
N GLU A 144 -10.30 11.19 -16.38
CA GLU A 144 -9.41 11.42 -15.24
C GLU A 144 -9.28 10.17 -14.36
N GLY A 145 -8.16 10.05 -13.66
CA GLY A 145 -7.95 9.12 -12.56
C GLY A 145 -7.85 9.87 -11.24
N LEU A 146 -8.44 9.31 -10.19
CA LEU A 146 -8.51 9.91 -8.86
C LEU A 146 -7.65 9.12 -7.86
N ALA A 147 -7.24 9.78 -6.77
CA ALA A 147 -6.62 9.10 -5.64
C ALA A 147 -7.43 7.86 -5.21
N GLY A 148 -6.74 6.73 -5.03
CA GLY A 148 -7.32 5.42 -4.76
C GLY A 148 -7.54 4.55 -6.00
N ASP A 149 -7.63 5.11 -7.20
CA ASP A 149 -7.87 4.33 -8.42
C ASP A 149 -6.60 3.59 -8.87
N ASN A 150 -6.76 2.33 -9.27
CA ASN A 150 -5.72 1.55 -9.96
C ASN A 150 -5.84 1.78 -11.47
N VAL A 151 -4.93 2.59 -12.03
CA VAL A 151 -5.02 3.02 -13.44
C VAL A 151 -3.76 2.68 -14.22
N GLY A 152 -3.90 2.56 -15.54
CA GLY A 152 -2.83 2.66 -16.51
C GLY A 152 -2.79 4.06 -17.13
N VAL A 153 -1.65 4.72 -17.06
CA VAL A 153 -1.43 6.07 -17.62
C VAL A 153 -0.56 5.98 -18.86
N LEU A 154 -1.12 6.35 -20.02
CA LEU A 154 -0.43 6.34 -21.30
C LEU A 154 0.40 7.62 -21.47
N LEU A 155 1.72 7.46 -21.60
CA LEU A 155 2.69 8.55 -21.65
C LEU A 155 3.19 8.77 -23.08
N ARG A 156 3.16 10.03 -23.53
CA ARG A 156 3.77 10.43 -24.79
C ARG A 156 5.25 10.74 -24.61
N GLY A 157 6.06 10.25 -25.55
CA GLY A 157 7.48 10.61 -25.65
C GLY A 157 8.40 9.84 -24.70
N ILE A 158 7.87 8.83 -24.01
CA ILE A 158 8.61 7.96 -23.09
C ILE A 158 8.66 6.55 -23.66
N GLN A 159 9.85 5.98 -23.75
CA GLN A 159 10.08 4.58 -24.09
C GLN A 159 9.98 3.71 -22.83
N ARG A 160 9.73 2.41 -23.04
CA ARG A 160 9.56 1.46 -21.93
C ARG A 160 10.79 1.36 -21.03
N ASP A 161 11.99 1.53 -21.57
CA ASP A 161 13.27 1.48 -20.83
C ASP A 161 13.63 2.82 -20.16
N GLU A 162 12.88 3.88 -20.44
CA GLU A 162 13.08 5.21 -19.83
C GLU A 162 12.33 5.37 -18.50
N ILE A 163 11.42 4.44 -18.19
CA ILE A 163 10.62 4.40 -16.98
C ILE A 163 10.65 3.01 -16.34
N GLU A 164 10.74 2.94 -15.02
CA GLU A 164 10.82 1.68 -14.30
C GLU A 164 10.08 1.69 -12.96
N ARG A 165 9.79 0.48 -12.45
CA ARG A 165 9.20 0.27 -11.13
C ARG A 165 10.08 0.91 -10.05
N GLY A 166 9.45 1.61 -9.11
CA GLY A 166 10.13 2.37 -8.06
C GLY A 166 10.22 3.86 -8.33
N GLN A 167 9.98 4.29 -9.56
CA GLN A 167 9.73 5.70 -9.88
C GLN A 167 8.28 6.07 -9.53
N VAL A 168 8.00 7.37 -9.53
CA VAL A 168 6.64 7.91 -9.39
C VAL A 168 6.33 8.82 -10.58
N LEU A 169 5.08 8.83 -11.02
CA LEU A 169 4.52 9.93 -11.79
C LEU A 169 4.02 10.99 -10.82
N ALA A 170 4.48 12.21 -10.96
CA ALA A 170 4.14 13.31 -10.07
C ALA A 170 3.74 14.56 -10.83
N LYS A 171 2.99 15.45 -10.17
CA LYS A 171 2.78 16.80 -10.68
C LYS A 171 4.15 17.50 -10.78
N PRO A 172 4.45 18.24 -11.86
CA PRO A 172 5.76 18.85 -12.04
C PRO A 172 6.18 19.72 -10.84
N GLY A 173 7.38 19.46 -10.31
CA GLY A 173 7.95 20.16 -9.17
C GLY A 173 7.28 19.88 -7.81
N SER A 174 6.37 18.90 -7.70
CA SER A 174 5.69 18.62 -6.43
C SER A 174 6.46 17.69 -5.49
N ILE A 175 7.41 16.91 -6.01
CA ILE A 175 8.26 16.00 -5.23
C ILE A 175 9.62 15.89 -5.90
N HIS A 176 10.67 15.69 -5.10
CA HIS A 176 12.05 15.62 -5.59
C HIS A 176 12.73 14.32 -5.18
N PRO A 177 13.71 13.86 -5.97
CA PRO A 177 14.53 12.72 -5.60
C PRO A 177 15.52 13.09 -4.49
N HIS A 178 15.63 12.24 -3.47
CA HIS A 178 16.65 12.35 -2.43
C HIS A 178 17.35 11.01 -2.21
N THR A 179 18.64 11.06 -1.89
CA THR A 179 19.43 9.88 -1.48
C THR A 179 19.71 9.87 0.02
N LYS A 180 19.62 11.03 0.68
CA LYS A 180 19.87 11.17 2.11
C LYS A 180 18.62 11.64 2.83
N PHE A 181 18.28 10.97 3.91
CA PHE A 181 17.18 11.36 4.77
C PHE A 181 17.43 10.93 6.21
N LYS A 182 16.73 11.60 7.13
CA LYS A 182 16.62 11.21 8.54
C LYS A 182 15.25 10.58 8.74
N GLY A 183 15.20 9.42 9.40
CA GLY A 183 13.96 8.69 9.66
C GLY A 183 13.91 8.14 11.08
N GLU A 184 12.71 7.98 11.61
CA GLU A 184 12.46 7.23 12.84
C GLU A 184 11.98 5.83 12.47
N VAL A 185 12.58 4.80 13.07
CA VAL A 185 12.27 3.41 12.75
C VAL A 185 12.06 2.58 14.01
N TYR A 186 11.11 1.66 13.91
CA TYR A 186 10.90 0.57 14.86
C TYR A 186 11.51 -0.71 14.28
N ILE A 187 12.33 -1.39 15.07
CA ILE A 187 12.95 -2.66 14.67
C ILE A 187 12.13 -3.80 15.27
N LEU A 188 11.57 -4.64 14.42
CA LEU A 188 10.76 -5.79 14.86
C LEU A 188 11.55 -6.69 15.80
N THR A 189 10.87 -7.16 16.85
CA THR A 189 11.35 -8.20 17.78
C THR A 189 11.47 -9.55 17.07
N LYS A 190 12.09 -10.52 17.75
CA LYS A 190 12.16 -11.90 17.27
C LYS A 190 10.76 -12.53 17.18
N GLU A 191 9.90 -12.24 18.15
CA GLU A 191 8.55 -12.77 18.26
C GLU A 191 7.65 -12.24 17.13
N GLU A 192 7.90 -11.02 16.65
CA GLU A 192 7.25 -10.42 15.47
C GLU A 192 7.86 -10.90 14.14
N GLY A 193 8.79 -11.86 14.17
CA GLY A 193 9.47 -12.38 12.97
C GLY A 193 10.61 -11.51 12.44
N GLY A 194 11.11 -10.58 13.26
CA GLY A 194 12.24 -9.72 12.96
C GLY A 194 13.60 -10.39 13.16
N ARG A 195 14.62 -9.55 13.39
CA ARG A 195 16.00 -10.01 13.60
C ARG A 195 16.14 -10.73 14.95
N HIS A 196 17.03 -11.72 14.99
CA HIS A 196 17.43 -12.38 16.23
C HIS A 196 18.58 -11.67 16.95
N THR A 197 19.37 -10.89 16.23
CA THR A 197 20.61 -10.27 16.72
C THR A 197 20.62 -8.77 16.40
N PRO A 198 21.33 -7.96 17.22
CA PRO A 198 21.46 -6.54 16.95
C PRO A 198 22.13 -6.26 15.61
N PHE A 199 22.01 -5.01 15.15
CA PHE A 199 22.84 -4.47 14.09
C PHE A 199 23.63 -3.25 14.59
N PHE A 200 24.67 -2.91 13.85
CA PHE A 200 25.64 -1.87 14.18
C PHE A 200 25.65 -0.78 13.10
N ASN A 201 26.44 0.26 13.32
CA ASN A 201 26.65 1.30 12.33
C ASN A 201 27.16 0.74 10.98
N ASN A 202 26.85 1.39 9.86
CA ASN A 202 27.08 0.91 8.48
C ASN A 202 26.32 -0.38 8.11
N TYR A 203 25.26 -0.71 8.84
CA TYR A 203 24.35 -1.77 8.41
C TYR A 203 23.70 -1.39 7.06
N ARG A 204 23.60 -2.36 6.13
CA ARG A 204 23.16 -2.13 4.74
C ARG A 204 21.95 -2.97 4.32
N PRO A 205 20.76 -2.69 4.86
CA PRO A 205 19.53 -3.38 4.46
C PRO A 205 18.98 -2.84 3.13
N GLN A 206 17.86 -3.44 2.70
CA GLN A 206 17.00 -2.88 1.66
C GLN A 206 15.92 -2.00 2.31
N PHE A 207 15.71 -0.81 1.76
CA PHE A 207 14.63 0.10 2.14
C PHE A 207 13.53 0.00 1.10
N TYR A 208 12.37 -0.48 1.51
CA TYR A 208 11.20 -0.60 0.66
C TYR A 208 10.42 0.72 0.66
N PHE A 209 10.40 1.39 -0.49
CA PHE A 209 9.61 2.60 -0.73
C PHE A 209 8.55 2.31 -1.77
N ARG A 210 7.28 2.38 -1.35
CA ARG A 210 6.08 2.19 -2.17
C ARG A 210 6.08 0.88 -2.96
N THR A 211 6.81 0.82 -4.06
CA THR A 211 6.84 -0.31 -4.97
C THR A 211 8.20 -0.99 -5.09
N THR A 212 9.29 -0.41 -4.58
CA THR A 212 10.65 -0.93 -4.81
C THR A 212 11.53 -0.98 -3.57
N ASP A 213 12.51 -1.88 -3.60
CA ASP A 213 13.60 -2.00 -2.63
C ASP A 213 14.83 -1.24 -3.12
N VAL A 214 15.38 -0.36 -2.29
CA VAL A 214 16.66 0.33 -2.53
C VAL A 214 17.60 0.09 -1.38
N THR A 215 18.78 -0.46 -1.67
CA THR A 215 19.81 -0.63 -0.64
C THR A 215 20.29 0.73 -0.13
N GLY A 216 20.48 0.85 1.17
CA GLY A 216 21.08 2.03 1.78
C GLY A 216 21.98 1.66 2.95
N SER A 217 22.85 2.57 3.36
CA SER A 217 23.61 2.45 4.61
C SER A 217 22.98 3.27 5.71
N ILE A 218 22.96 2.71 6.92
CA ILE A 218 22.49 3.37 8.13
C ILE A 218 23.66 3.97 8.89
N GLU A 219 23.52 5.24 9.25
CA GLU A 219 24.31 5.92 10.27
C GLU A 219 23.50 6.07 11.57
N LEU A 220 24.04 5.54 12.66
CA LEU A 220 23.42 5.63 13.99
C LEU A 220 23.76 6.95 14.70
N PRO A 221 22.90 7.45 15.61
CA PRO A 221 23.18 8.65 16.39
C PRO A 221 24.46 8.53 17.20
N ALA A 222 25.10 9.67 17.46
CA ALA A 222 26.30 9.72 18.31
C ALA A 222 26.01 9.12 19.69
N GLY A 223 26.82 8.13 20.09
CA GLY A 223 26.66 7.40 21.36
C GLY A 223 25.84 6.11 21.27
N THR A 224 25.22 5.81 20.12
CA THR A 224 24.53 4.54 19.88
C THR A 224 25.46 3.59 19.11
N GLU A 225 25.96 2.54 19.79
CA GLU A 225 26.85 1.56 19.18
C GLU A 225 26.11 0.45 18.42
N MET A 226 24.96 0.03 18.94
CA MET A 226 24.15 -1.04 18.39
C MET A 226 22.65 -0.78 18.62
N VAL A 227 21.81 -1.40 17.80
CA VAL A 227 20.35 -1.37 17.90
C VAL A 227 19.84 -2.80 18.08
N MET A 228 19.05 -3.02 19.12
CA MET A 228 18.47 -4.32 19.45
C MET A 228 17.11 -4.51 18.75
N PRO A 229 16.71 -5.77 18.46
CA PRO A 229 15.32 -6.07 18.10
C PRO A 229 14.36 -5.55 19.18
N GLY A 230 13.31 -4.83 18.77
CA GLY A 230 12.34 -4.15 19.64
C GLY A 230 12.63 -2.67 19.91
N ASP A 231 13.77 -2.14 19.48
CA ASP A 231 14.12 -0.74 19.72
C ASP A 231 13.42 0.22 18.74
N ASN A 232 13.16 1.43 19.23
CA ASN A 232 12.85 2.60 18.41
C ASN A 232 14.10 3.48 18.32
N VAL A 233 14.52 3.84 17.11
CA VAL A 233 15.75 4.61 16.89
C VAL A 233 15.59 5.59 15.73
N THR A 234 16.20 6.77 15.87
CA THR A 234 16.37 7.70 14.76
C THR A 234 17.62 7.33 13.98
N ILE A 235 17.52 7.19 12.66
CA ILE A 235 18.61 6.83 11.77
C ILE A 235 18.82 7.89 10.69
N ASP A 236 20.08 8.11 10.33
CA ASP A 236 20.45 8.82 9.12
C ASP A 236 20.74 7.78 8.02
N VAL A 237 20.15 7.92 6.84
CA VAL A 237 20.23 6.92 5.76
C VAL A 237 20.82 7.54 4.51
N GLU A 238 21.70 6.79 3.84
CA GLU A 238 22.21 7.09 2.50
C GLU A 238 21.89 5.94 1.54
N LEU A 239 20.99 6.19 0.59
CA LEU A 239 20.54 5.24 -0.43
C LEU A 239 21.50 5.20 -1.62
N ILE A 240 21.64 4.02 -2.24
CA ILE A 240 22.47 3.86 -3.46
C ILE A 240 21.85 4.50 -4.72
N HIS A 241 20.53 4.71 -4.71
CA HIS A 241 19.78 5.35 -5.78
C HIS A 241 18.82 6.40 -5.19
N PRO A 242 18.61 7.54 -5.87
CA PRO A 242 17.66 8.54 -5.43
C PRO A 242 16.22 7.99 -5.42
N ILE A 243 15.41 8.33 -4.42
CA ILE A 243 13.98 8.01 -4.39
C ILE A 243 13.18 9.29 -4.19
N ALA A 244 11.99 9.36 -4.80
CA ALA A 244 11.03 10.42 -4.55
C ALA A 244 10.47 10.30 -3.12
N VAL A 245 11.05 11.04 -2.18
CA VAL A 245 10.64 11.06 -0.76
C VAL A 245 10.38 12.49 -0.31
N GLU A 246 9.53 12.62 0.69
CA GLU A 246 9.21 13.87 1.37
C GLU A 246 8.99 13.60 2.86
N GLN A 247 8.97 14.64 3.68
CA GLN A 247 8.71 14.49 5.11
C GLN A 247 7.38 13.76 5.35
N GLY A 248 7.42 12.69 6.17
CA GLY A 248 6.27 11.84 6.43
C GLY A 248 6.13 10.63 5.49
N THR A 249 7.00 10.48 4.48
CA THR A 249 7.04 9.27 3.66
C THR A 249 7.37 8.07 4.55
N THR A 250 6.49 7.06 4.54
CA THR A 250 6.70 5.80 5.25
C THR A 250 7.51 4.84 4.39
N PHE A 251 8.28 3.96 5.05
CA PHE A 251 9.09 2.94 4.41
C PHE A 251 9.22 1.72 5.33
N SER A 252 9.71 0.61 4.79
CA SER A 252 10.06 -0.58 5.57
C SER A 252 11.51 -0.96 5.34
N ILE A 253 12.15 -1.55 6.35
CA ILE A 253 13.50 -2.11 6.24
C ILE A 253 13.36 -3.62 6.05
N ARG A 254 14.02 -4.18 5.03
CA ARG A 254 13.94 -5.59 4.66
C ARG A 254 15.31 -6.24 4.54
N GLU A 255 15.35 -7.53 4.82
CA GLU A 255 16.51 -8.41 4.67
C GLU A 255 16.15 -9.62 3.82
N GLY A 256 16.37 -9.53 2.50
CA GLY A 256 16.18 -10.67 1.61
C GLY A 256 14.75 -10.90 1.10
N GLY A 257 13.88 -9.89 1.15
CA GLY A 257 12.53 -9.92 0.59
C GLY A 257 11.47 -10.32 1.61
#